data_AF-A0A0T6BM57-F1
#
_entry.id   AF-A0A0T6BM57-F1
#
_cell.length_a   1.000
_cell.length_b   1.000
_cell.length_c   1.000
_cell.angle_alpha   90.00
_cell.angle_beta   90.00
_cell.angle_gamma   90.00
#
_symmetry.space_group_name_H-M   'P 1'
#
loop_
_entity.id
_entity.type
_entity.pdbx_description
1 polymer ?
#
loop_
_entity_poly.entity_id
_entity_poly.type
_entity_poly.pdbx_seq_one_letter_code
_entity_poly.pdbx_strand_id
1 'polypeptide(L)'
;MRVNRNPLREIIGTIQVEFSPDSISIPMEVYECGHYAPPKQDIIGEYNAVRRRCAKCGRGKPPQLTNLEIEQIKNGKRLLKIEE
;
A
#
# COMPACT_ATOMS: atom_id res chain seq x y z
N MET A 1 18.18 22.47 3.75
CA MET A 1 17.17 21.61 3.10
C MET A 1 16.45 20.79 4.16
N ARG A 2 15.11 20.78 4.22
CA ARG A 2 14.38 19.86 5.11
C ARG A 2 14.47 18.46 4.51
N VAL A 3 15.16 17.54 5.17
CA VAL A 3 15.24 16.14 4.73
C VAL A 3 13.85 15.54 4.84
N ASN A 4 13.28 15.11 3.70
CA ASN A 4 12.00 14.43 3.71
C ASN A 4 12.17 13.07 4.41
N ARG A 5 11.57 12.93 5.60
CA ARG A 5 11.68 11.73 6.45
C ARG A 5 10.93 10.52 5.89
N ASN A 6 10.11 10.70 4.85
CA ASN A 6 9.34 9.61 4.25
C ASN A 6 10.20 8.89 3.21
N PRO A 7 10.59 7.61 3.45
CA PRO A 7 11.42 6.86 2.53
C PRO A 7 10.67 6.55 1.24
N LEU A 8 11.40 6.50 0.12
CA LEU A 8 10.87 6.13 -1.18
C LEU A 8 10.86 4.60 -1.31
N ARG A 9 9.67 4.02 -1.43
CA ARG A 9 9.42 2.58 -1.46
C ARG A 9 8.89 2.17 -2.83
N GLU A 10 9.29 1.00 -3.29
CA GLU A 10 8.71 0.38 -4.49
C GLU A 10 7.28 -0.08 -4.22
N ILE A 11 6.41 0.06 -5.23
CA ILE A 11 5.07 -0.51 -5.23
C ILE A 11 5.18 -1.92 -5.80
N ILE A 12 4.82 -2.92 -5.00
CA ILE A 12 4.99 -4.34 -5.35
C ILE A 12 3.69 -4.99 -5.88
N GLY A 13 2.57 -4.27 -5.80
CA GLY A 13 1.28 -4.74 -6.28
C GLY A 13 0.12 -4.03 -5.60
N THR A 14 -1.08 -4.60 -5.74
CA THR A 14 -2.31 -4.05 -5.17
C THR A 14 -3.08 -5.12 -4.41
N ILE A 15 -3.75 -4.73 -3.33
CA ILE A 15 -4.67 -5.57 -2.56
C ILE A 15 -6.05 -4.93 -2.52
N GLN A 16 -7.06 -5.73 -2.20
CA GLN A 16 -8.40 -5.24 -1.87
C GLN A 16 -8.53 -5.19 -0.35
N VAL A 17 -9.00 -4.06 0.19
CA VAL A 17 -9.24 -3.88 1.63
C VAL A 17 -10.72 -3.61 1.86
N GLU A 18 -11.34 -4.41 2.72
CA GLU A 18 -12.69 -4.22 3.24
C GLU A 18 -12.60 -3.68 4.67
N PHE A 19 -13.34 -2.62 4.97
CA PHE A 19 -13.37 -1.98 6.30
C PHE A 19 -14.53 -2.47 7.16
N SER A 20 -15.50 -3.15 6.54
CA SER A 20 -16.57 -3.88 7.21
C SER A 20 -17.09 -4.99 6.28
N PRO A 21 -17.75 -6.03 6.82
CA PRO A 21 -18.27 -7.16 6.04
C PRO A 21 -19.27 -6.74 4.95
N ASP A 22 -19.94 -5.60 5.15
CA ASP A 22 -20.91 -5.04 4.20
C ASP A 22 -20.33 -3.88 3.36
N SER A 23 -19.03 -3.58 3.50
CA SER A 23 -18.38 -2.49 2.78
C SER A 23 -17.90 -2.90 1.39
N ILE A 24 -17.78 -1.90 0.51
CA ILE A 24 -17.14 -2.07 -0.79
C ILE A 24 -15.63 -2.24 -0.57
N SER A 25 -15.04 -3.26 -1.20
CA SER A 25 -13.59 -3.44 -1.22
C SER A 25 -12.91 -2.30 -1.99
N ILE A 26 -11.91 -1.70 -1.35
CA ILE A 26 -11.15 -0.58 -1.92
C ILE A 26 -9.77 -1.08 -2.37
N PRO A 27 -9.34 -0.80 -3.61
CA PRO A 27 -8.01 -1.13 -4.07
C PRO A 27 -6.97 -0.27 -3.35
N MET A 28 -5.93 -0.91 -2.85
CA MET A 28 -4.81 -0.28 -2.16
C MET A 28 -3.50 -0.69 -2.81
N GLU A 29 -2.59 0.26 -3.03
CA GLU A 29 -1.22 0.00 -3.45
C GLU A 29 -0.41 -0.54 -2.27
N VAL A 30 0.34 -1.61 -2.50
CA VAL A 30 1.22 -2.21 -1.50
C VAL A 30 2.66 -1.82 -1.78
N TYR A 31 3.34 -1.37 -0.74
CA TYR A 31 4.73 -0.98 -0.78
C TYR A 31 5.64 -2.13 -0.33
N GLU A 32 6.89 -2.16 -0.80
CA GLU A 32 7.90 -3.16 -0.41
C GLU A 32 8.11 -3.29 1.11
N CYS A 33 7.76 -2.25 1.88
CA CYS A 33 7.88 -2.22 3.33
C CYS A 33 6.68 -2.85 4.07
N GLY A 34 5.72 -3.42 3.35
CA GLY A 34 4.52 -4.04 3.91
C GLY A 34 3.45 -3.04 4.38
N HIS A 35 3.58 -1.77 4.00
CA HIS A 35 2.51 -0.79 4.15
C HIS A 35 1.69 -0.71 2.87
N TYR A 36 0.40 -0.45 3.02
CA TYR A 36 -0.46 -0.12 1.87
C TYR A 36 -1.13 1.24 2.05
N ALA A 37 -1.44 1.87 0.92
CA ALA A 37 -2.12 3.15 0.87
C ALA A 37 -3.01 3.24 -0.38
N PRO A 38 -4.00 4.13 -0.38
CA PRO A 38 -4.82 4.33 -1.57
C PRO A 38 -3.96 4.76 -2.77
N PRO A 39 -4.32 4.36 -3.99
CA PRO A 39 -3.73 4.92 -5.19
C PRO A 39 -3.93 6.44 -5.20
N LYS A 40 -2.96 7.18 -5.78
CA LYS A 40 -3.05 8.63 -5.87
C LYS A 40 -3.68 8.95 -7.20
N GLN A 41 -4.78 9.68 -7.11
CA GLN A 41 -5.48 10.26 -8.24
C GLN A 41 -5.09 11.74 -8.35
N ASP A 42 -4.87 12.20 -9.57
CA ASP A 42 -4.85 13.61 -9.92
C ASP A 42 -6.09 13.95 -10.78
N ILE A 43 -6.15 15.17 -11.32
CA ILE A 43 -7.28 15.65 -12.14
C ILE A 43 -7.40 14.83 -13.45
N ILE A 44 -6.32 14.19 -13.89
CA ILE A 44 -6.22 13.44 -15.14
C ILE A 44 -6.54 11.95 -14.92
N GLY A 45 -6.30 11.42 -13.70
CA GLY A 45 -6.70 10.07 -13.30
C GLY A 45 -5.77 9.43 -12.28
N GLU A 46 -5.74 8.10 -12.23
CA GLU A 46 -4.82 7.34 -11.37
C GLU A 46 -3.38 7.34 -11.92
N TYR A 47 -2.42 7.76 -11.08
CA TYR A 47 -1.02 7.71 -11.46
C TYR A 47 -0.38 6.38 -11.06
N ASN A 48 -0.07 5.55 -12.06
CA ASN A 48 0.70 4.31 -11.91
C ASN A 48 2.19 4.62 -11.68
N ALA A 49 2.55 4.90 -10.42
CA ALA A 49 3.95 5.08 -10.03
C ALA A 49 4.62 3.73 -9.76
N VAL A 50 5.90 3.60 -10.12
CA VAL A 50 6.74 2.47 -9.70
C VAL A 50 7.15 2.59 -8.23
N ARG A 51 7.31 3.82 -7.72
CA ARG A 51 7.76 4.09 -6.34
C ARG A 51 7.00 5.24 -5.71
N ARG A 52 6.74 5.15 -4.40
CA ARG A 52 6.08 6.20 -3.60
C ARG A 52 6.70 6.40 -2.23
N ARG A 53 6.52 7.60 -1.68
CA ARG A 53 7.00 7.91 -0.33
C ARG A 53 6.04 7.35 0.71
N CYS A 54 6.55 6.50 1.59
CA CYS A 54 5.75 5.90 2.65
C CYS A 54 5.68 6.80 3.89
N ALA A 55 4.53 7.43 4.11
CA ALA A 55 4.30 8.23 5.32
C ALA A 55 4.24 7.37 6.59
N LYS A 56 3.80 6.11 6.50
CA LYS A 56 3.74 5.18 7.64
C LYS A 56 5.15 4.82 8.13
N CYS A 57 6.08 4.53 7.23
CA CYS A 57 7.50 4.40 7.57
C CYS A 57 8.06 5.68 8.19
N GLY A 58 7.79 6.85 7.59
CA GLY A 58 8.28 8.14 8.13
C GLY A 58 7.75 8.47 9.53
N ARG A 59 6.67 7.80 9.97
CA ARG A 59 6.08 7.89 11.31
C ARG A 59 6.47 6.71 12.22
N GLY A 60 7.30 5.77 11.77
CA GLY A 60 7.71 4.60 12.54
C GLY A 60 6.59 3.58 12.81
N LYS A 61 5.53 3.53 11.98
CA LYS A 61 4.46 2.55 12.14
C LYS A 61 4.89 1.15 11.68
N PRO A 62 4.46 0.07 12.37
CA PRO A 62 4.76 -1.29 11.95
C PRO A 62 4.10 -1.61 10.58
N PRO A 63 4.66 -2.57 9.81
CA PRO A 63 4.03 -3.09 8.61
C PRO A 63 2.63 -3.65 8.89
N GLN A 64 1.72 -3.52 7.93
CA GLN A 64 0.36 -4.04 8.04
C GLN A 64 0.22 -5.42 7.38
N LEU A 65 1.19 -5.76 6.54
CA LEU A 65 1.32 -7.05 5.92
C LEU A 65 2.51 -7.80 6.51
N THR A 66 2.32 -9.10 6.68
CA THR A 66 3.36 -10.06 7.01
C THR A 66 4.27 -10.28 5.81
N ASN A 67 5.47 -10.83 6.05
CA ASN A 67 6.41 -11.18 4.98
C ASN A 67 5.81 -12.17 3.98
N LEU A 68 5.00 -13.13 4.46
CA LEU A 68 4.32 -14.10 3.59
C LEU A 68 3.32 -13.42 2.65
N GLU A 69 2.52 -12.48 3.14
CA GLU A 69 1.58 -11.72 2.32
C GLU A 69 2.31 -10.86 1.26
N ILE A 70 3.44 -10.25 1.65
CA ILE A 70 4.29 -9.47 0.74
C ILE A 70 4.81 -10.34 -0.41
N GLU A 71 5.31 -11.54 -0.11
CA GLU A 71 5.78 -12.47 -1.15
C GLU A 71 4.66 -12.97 -2.05
N GLN A 72 3.47 -13.22 -1.50
CA GLN A 72 2.31 -13.60 -2.29
C GLN A 72 1.93 -12.52 -3.31
N ILE A 73 1.95 -11.25 -2.90
CA ILE A 73 1.67 -10.11 -3.79
C ILE A 73 2.73 -9.98 -4.88
N LYS A 74 4.02 -10.12 -4.53
CA LYS A 74 5.12 -10.12 -5.51
C LYS A 74 4.97 -11.21 -6.56
N ASN A 75 4.41 -12.36 -6.17
CA ASN A 75 4.09 -13.47 -7.06
C ASN A 75 2.76 -13.29 -7.83
N GLY A 76 2.14 -12.11 -7.75
CA GLY A 76 0.93 -11.77 -8.49
C GLY A 76 -0.39 -12.28 -7.87
N LYS A 77 -0.37 -12.78 -6.62
CA LYS A 77 -1.62 -13.15 -5.94
C LYS A 77 -2.38 -11.90 -5.50
N ARG A 78 -3.67 -11.88 -5.77
CA ARG A 78 -4.60 -10.87 -5.22
C ARG A 78 -4.97 -11.26 -3.80
N LEU A 79 -4.79 -10.35 -2.85
CA LEU A 79 -5.20 -10.54 -1.46
C LEU A 79 -6.40 -9.66 -1.12
N LEU A 80 -7.30 -10.20 -0.30
CA LEU A 80 -8.39 -9.48 0.35
C LEU A 80 -8.04 -9.36 1.83
N LYS A 81 -8.02 -8.14 2.37
CA LYS A 81 -7.76 -7.85 3.79
C LYS A 81 -9.03 -7.28 4.40
N ILE A 82 -9.43 -7.78 5.57
CA ILE A 82 -10.52 -7.21 6.35
C ILE A 82 -9.85 -6.42 7.49
N GLU A 83 -10.00 -5.10 7.50
CA GLU A 83 -9.63 -4.26 8.64
C GLU A 83 -10.86 -4.16 9.57
N GLU A 84 -10.71 -4.59 10.83
CA GLU A 84 -11.67 -4.35 11.93
C GLU A 84 -11.39 -3.01 12.64
#